data_AF-A0A836F4M8-F1
#
_entry.id   AF-A0A836F4M8-F1
#
_cell.length_a   1.000
_cell.length_b   1.000
_cell.length_c   1.000
_cell.angle_alpha   90.00
_cell.angle_beta   90.00
_cell.angle_gamma   90.00
#
_symmetry.space_group_name_H-M   'P 1'
#
loop_
_entity.id
_entity.type
_entity.pdbx_description
1 polymer ?
#
loop_
_entity_poly.entity_id
_entity_poly.type
_entity_poly.pdbx_seq_one_letter_code
_entity_poly.pdbx_strand_id
1 'polypeptide(L)'
;MSIQSPAKCEIRSVIRYLVWKGKTPVEVYNEVKTVYGDKGMNRTSVFKWCREFKNGRTSVHDDQRSGRSSILTDDIVEEIENALRDDRRLTVDELSLGGKKFSTDEEVKGEVEKWTKGLAGNYFEEGIKKLIHRFTTCIERNGDYVEK
;
A
#
# COMPACT_ATOMS: atom_id res chain seq x y z
N MET A 1 21.17 -18.06 29.89
CA MET A 1 21.53 -18.58 28.56
C MET A 1 20.89 -17.64 27.55
N SER A 2 21.68 -16.82 26.84
CA SER A 2 21.16 -15.80 25.91
C SER A 2 21.38 -16.28 24.48
N ILE A 3 20.30 -16.39 23.70
CA ILE A 3 20.39 -16.79 22.29
C ILE A 3 21.11 -15.66 21.53
N GLN A 4 22.19 -15.99 20.83
CA GLN A 4 22.94 -15.00 20.06
C GLN A 4 22.22 -14.71 18.73
N SER A 5 21.71 -13.48 18.60
CA SER A 5 21.14 -12.92 17.36
C SER A 5 19.95 -13.68 16.75
N PRO A 6 18.81 -13.76 17.46
CA PRO A 6 17.58 -14.35 16.92
C PRO A 6 17.05 -13.58 15.71
N ALA A 7 16.61 -14.30 14.68
CA ALA A 7 15.85 -13.70 13.59
C ALA A 7 14.49 -13.18 14.10
N LYS A 8 13.96 -12.12 13.49
CA LYS A 8 12.68 -11.53 13.92
C LYS A 8 11.52 -12.53 13.85
N CYS A 9 11.51 -13.43 12.86
CA CYS A 9 10.50 -14.49 12.75
C CYS A 9 10.58 -15.50 13.91
N GLU A 10 11.77 -15.80 14.43
CA GLU A 10 11.94 -16.70 15.58
C GLU A 10 11.31 -16.11 16.85
N ILE A 11 11.56 -14.81 17.11
CA ILE A 11 10.94 -14.10 18.23
C ILE A 11 9.41 -14.07 18.04
N ARG A 12 8.92 -13.84 16.82
CA ARG A 12 7.47 -13.83 16.51
C ARG A 12 6.83 -15.21 16.70
N SER A 13 7.54 -16.30 16.40
CA SER A 13 7.06 -17.66 16.69
C SER A 13 6.88 -17.89 18.19
N VAL A 14 7.81 -17.41 19.02
CA VAL A 14 7.67 -17.47 20.49
C VAL A 14 6.49 -16.63 20.96
N ILE A 15 6.35 -15.40 20.46
CA ILE A 15 5.20 -14.53 20.78
C ILE A 15 3.89 -15.25 20.43
N ARG A 16 3.78 -15.86 19.24
CA ARG A 16 2.59 -16.60 18.80
C ARG A 16 2.26 -17.75 19.76
N TYR A 17 3.26 -18.53 20.15
CA TYR A 17 3.09 -19.62 21.11
C TYR A 17 2.60 -19.11 22.48
N LEU A 18 3.17 -18.02 22.99
CA LEU A 18 2.79 -17.46 24.30
C LEU A 18 1.39 -16.83 24.27
N VAL A 19 0.99 -16.22 23.16
CA VAL A 19 -0.39 -15.75 22.95
C VAL A 19 -1.37 -16.93 22.93
N TRP A 20 -1.02 -18.04 22.26
CA TRP A 20 -1.82 -19.27 22.26
C TRP A 20 -1.94 -19.88 23.67
N LYS A 21 -0.90 -19.76 24.50
CA LYS A 21 -0.94 -20.12 25.93
C LYS A 21 -1.79 -19.18 26.80
N GLY A 22 -2.37 -18.12 26.23
CA GLY A 22 -3.24 -17.18 26.94
C GLY A 22 -2.50 -16.10 27.73
N LYS A 23 -1.20 -15.91 27.52
CA LYS A 23 -0.43 -14.87 28.22
C LYS A 23 -0.82 -13.46 27.77
N THR A 24 -0.81 -12.53 28.70
CA THR A 24 -1.03 -11.11 28.42
C THR A 24 0.18 -10.51 27.68
N PRO A 25 0.00 -9.44 26.88
CA PRO A 25 1.11 -8.80 26.17
C PRO A 25 2.26 -8.34 27.08
N VAL A 26 1.98 -8.01 28.34
CA VAL A 26 2.99 -7.62 29.34
C VAL A 26 3.85 -8.82 29.73
N GLU A 27 3.25 -9.97 30.02
CA GLU A 27 3.96 -11.21 30.35
C GLU A 27 4.82 -11.67 29.17
N VAL A 28 4.26 -11.63 27.95
CA VAL A 28 4.99 -11.94 26.72
C VAL A 28 6.21 -11.05 26.55
N TYR A 29 6.07 -9.73 26.77
CA TYR A 29 7.20 -8.81 26.69
C TYR A 29 8.29 -9.12 27.71
N ASN A 30 7.90 -9.40 28.96
CA ASN A 30 8.85 -9.74 30.01
C ASN A 30 9.63 -11.01 29.66
N GLU A 31 8.97 -12.05 29.15
CA GLU A 31 9.65 -13.29 28.71
C GLU A 31 10.58 -13.07 27.53
N VAL A 32 10.13 -12.34 26.51
CA VAL A 32 10.97 -11.97 25.36
C VAL A 32 12.20 -11.18 25.85
N LYS A 33 12.03 -10.26 26.81
CA LYS A 33 13.13 -9.49 27.39
C LYS A 33 14.08 -10.38 28.20
N THR A 34 13.57 -11.33 28.97
CA THR A 34 14.39 -12.26 29.77
C THR A 34 15.22 -13.19 28.89
N VAL A 35 14.66 -13.73 27.80
CA VAL A 35 15.33 -14.70 26.91
C VAL A 35 16.30 -14.02 25.95
N TYR A 36 15.88 -12.90 25.33
CA TYR A 36 16.60 -12.27 24.22
C TYR A 36 17.33 -10.96 24.62
N GLY A 37 17.07 -10.43 25.82
CA GLY A 37 17.75 -9.24 26.33
C GLY A 37 17.55 -8.02 25.43
N ASP A 38 18.63 -7.31 25.13
CA ASP A 38 18.62 -6.13 24.25
C ASP A 38 18.52 -6.48 22.76
N LYS A 39 18.79 -7.73 22.39
CA LYS A 39 18.61 -8.24 21.02
C LYS A 39 17.15 -8.65 20.74
N GLY A 40 16.31 -8.61 21.77
CA GLY A 40 14.89 -8.91 21.67
C GLY A 40 14.10 -7.84 20.92
N MET A 41 12.86 -8.20 20.58
CA MET A 41 11.93 -7.26 19.96
C MET A 41 11.49 -6.20 20.99
N ASN A 42 11.41 -4.93 20.56
CA ASN A 42 10.97 -3.85 21.46
C ASN A 42 9.50 -4.01 21.88
N ARG A 43 9.13 -3.37 22.99
CA ARG A 43 7.80 -3.48 23.61
C ARG A 43 6.65 -3.21 22.62
N THR A 44 6.75 -2.14 21.84
CA THR A 44 5.73 -1.78 20.84
C THR A 44 5.52 -2.87 19.80
N SER A 45 6.61 -3.45 19.30
CA SER A 45 6.55 -4.50 18.30
C SER A 45 6.00 -5.81 18.88
N VAL A 46 6.38 -6.16 20.12
CA VAL A 46 5.78 -7.30 20.83
C VAL A 46 4.26 -7.13 20.96
N PHE A 47 3.81 -5.95 21.39
CA PHE A 47 2.39 -5.66 21.55
C PHE A 47 1.62 -5.71 20.23
N LYS A 48 2.22 -5.18 19.15
CA LYS A 48 1.66 -5.33 17.80
C LYS A 48 1.47 -6.79 17.45
N TRP A 49 2.51 -7.62 17.57
CA TRP A 49 2.42 -9.05 17.23
C TRP A 49 1.45 -9.82 18.12
N CYS A 50 1.35 -9.49 19.41
CA CYS A 50 0.31 -10.04 20.29
C CYS A 50 -1.10 -9.75 19.77
N ARG A 51 -1.37 -8.50 19.34
CA ARG A 51 -2.66 -8.11 18.75
C ARG A 51 -2.94 -8.86 17.46
N GLU A 52 -1.97 -8.91 16.55
CA GLU A 52 -2.10 -9.60 15.26
C GLU A 52 -2.44 -11.09 15.44
N PHE A 53 -1.73 -11.80 16.32
CA PHE A 53 -2.00 -13.21 16.60
C PHE A 53 -3.33 -13.42 17.31
N LYS A 54 -3.72 -12.52 18.22
CA LYS A 54 -5.05 -12.56 18.85
C LYS A 54 -6.19 -12.35 17.83
N ASN A 55 -5.92 -11.58 16.77
CA ASN A 55 -6.84 -11.35 15.66
C ASN A 55 -6.82 -12.47 14.60
N GLY A 56 -6.12 -13.59 14.85
CA GLY A 56 -6.16 -14.77 13.98
C GLY A 56 -5.06 -14.85 12.93
N ARG A 57 -4.08 -13.94 12.91
CA ARG A 57 -2.90 -14.07 12.04
C ARG A 57 -2.15 -15.37 12.36
N THR A 58 -1.70 -16.09 11.34
CA THR A 58 -0.92 -17.33 11.51
C THR A 58 0.54 -17.19 11.04
N SER A 59 0.81 -16.30 10.10
CA SER A 59 2.15 -16.05 9.58
C SER A 59 3.02 -15.26 10.57
N VAL A 60 4.27 -15.70 10.75
CA VAL A 60 5.33 -15.01 11.53
C VAL A 60 6.22 -14.10 10.68
N HIS A 61 5.98 -14.07 9.37
CA HIS A 61 6.69 -13.21 8.45
C HIS A 61 5.93 -11.89 8.28
N ASP A 62 6.67 -10.82 8.00
CA ASP A 62 6.07 -9.56 7.59
C ASP A 62 5.35 -9.80 6.25
N ASP A 63 4.17 -9.17 6.08
CA ASP A 63 3.48 -9.24 4.79
C ASP A 63 4.33 -8.57 3.73
N GLN A 64 4.15 -9.02 2.48
CA GLN A 64 4.77 -8.36 1.35
C GLN A 64 4.38 -6.89 1.40
N ARG A 65 5.39 -6.01 1.51
CA ARG A 65 5.13 -4.58 1.48
C ARG A 65 4.56 -4.28 0.11
N SER A 66 3.31 -3.82 0.07
CA SER A 66 2.82 -3.12 -1.12
C SER A 66 3.80 -1.97 -1.34
N GLY A 67 4.60 -2.06 -2.40
CA GLY A 67 5.42 -0.94 -2.84
C GLY A 67 4.52 0.26 -3.15
N ARG A 68 5.13 1.42 -3.38
CA ARG A 68 4.38 2.53 -3.96
C ARG A 68 3.84 2.07 -5.32
N SER A 69 2.52 2.07 -5.50
CA SER A 69 1.92 1.85 -6.81
C SER A 69 2.50 2.90 -7.75
N SER A 70 3.14 2.44 -8.83
CA SER A 70 3.52 3.31 -9.94
C SER A 70 2.25 3.98 -10.46
N ILE A 71 2.27 5.30 -10.63
CA ILE A 71 1.20 6.03 -11.32
C ILE A 71 1.23 5.70 -12.83
N LEU A 72 2.37 5.22 -13.34
CA LEU A 72 2.50 4.77 -14.71
C LEU A 72 1.75 3.44 -14.87
N THR A 73 0.62 3.49 -15.56
CA THR A 73 -0.09 2.34 -16.12
C THR A 73 0.37 2.12 -17.56
N ASP A 74 0.18 0.90 -18.08
CA ASP A 74 0.53 0.58 -19.47
C ASP A 74 -0.18 1.52 -20.46
N ASP A 75 -1.43 1.91 -20.17
CA ASP A 75 -2.19 2.88 -20.94
C ASP A 75 -1.50 4.26 -21.05
N ILE A 76 -0.90 4.75 -19.94
CA ILE A 76 -0.17 6.03 -19.92
C ILE A 76 1.15 5.91 -20.71
N VAL A 77 1.80 4.75 -20.64
CA VAL A 77 3.02 4.48 -21.40
C VAL A 77 2.72 4.44 -22.89
N GLU A 78 1.64 3.77 -23.31
CA GLU A 78 1.22 3.69 -24.70
C GLU A 78 0.85 5.07 -25.27
N GLU A 79 0.16 5.90 -24.50
CA GLU A 79 -0.20 7.27 -24.91
C GLU A 79 1.04 8.16 -25.13
N ILE A 80 2.03 8.09 -24.24
CA ILE A 80 3.31 8.80 -24.39
C ILE A 80 4.10 8.27 -25.60
N GLU A 81 4.14 6.95 -25.79
CA GLU A 81 4.84 6.34 -26.92
C GLU A 81 4.23 6.75 -28.27
N ASN A 82 2.90 6.85 -28.35
CA ASN A 82 2.22 7.30 -29.55
C ASN A 82 2.50 8.78 -29.83
N ALA A 83 2.45 9.64 -28.80
CA ALA A 83 2.80 11.06 -28.93
C ALA A 83 4.25 11.27 -29.43
N LEU A 84 5.20 10.48 -28.92
CA LEU A 84 6.60 10.53 -29.36
C LEU A 84 6.83 9.99 -30.78
N ARG A 85 5.99 9.06 -31.26
CA ARG A 85 6.04 8.57 -32.65
C ARG A 85 5.56 9.65 -33.62
N ASP A 86 4.55 10.41 -33.24
CA ASP A 86 3.98 11.48 -34.06
C ASP A 86 4.86 12.73 -34.09
N ASP A 87 5.40 13.15 -32.95
CA ASP A 87 6.42 14.21 -32.88
C ASP A 87 7.54 13.87 -31.89
N ARG A 88 8.69 13.50 -32.46
CA ARG A 88 9.88 13.13 -31.69
C ARG A 88 10.56 14.31 -31.00
N ARG A 89 10.12 15.56 -31.25
CA ARG A 89 10.67 16.77 -30.61
C ARG A 89 9.98 17.14 -29.30
N LEU A 90 8.92 16.41 -28.92
CA LEU A 90 8.22 16.66 -27.67
C LEU A 90 9.12 16.50 -26.45
N THR A 91 9.05 17.49 -25.57
CA THR A 91 9.76 17.52 -24.29
C THR A 91 8.90 16.91 -23.18
N VAL A 92 9.53 16.50 -22.09
CA VAL A 92 8.85 15.92 -20.92
C VAL A 92 7.77 16.86 -20.36
N ASP A 93 7.98 18.18 -20.45
CA ASP A 93 7.03 19.19 -19.99
C ASP A 93 5.77 19.24 -20.86
N GLU A 94 5.92 19.07 -22.19
CA GLU A 94 4.82 19.07 -23.17
C GLU A 94 3.98 17.80 -23.10
N LEU A 95 4.57 16.68 -22.66
CA LEU A 95 3.89 15.40 -22.44
C LEU A 95 3.11 15.34 -21.10
N SER A 96 3.19 16.39 -20.27
CA SER A 96 2.50 16.46 -18.99
C SER A 96 1.32 17.44 -19.03
N LEU A 97 0.18 17.09 -18.40
CA LEU A 97 -0.86 18.09 -18.06
C LEU A 97 -0.34 19.16 -17.07
N GLY A 98 0.80 18.91 -16.42
CA GLY A 98 1.43 19.78 -15.44
C GLY A 98 2.20 20.99 -16.01
N GLY A 99 2.29 21.11 -17.34
CA GLY A 99 3.04 22.19 -18.01
C GLY A 99 2.18 23.34 -18.57
N LYS A 100 0.85 23.16 -18.66
CA LYS A 100 -0.02 24.20 -19.23
C LYS A 100 -0.28 25.29 -18.20
N LYS A 101 0.31 26.47 -18.41
CA LYS A 101 -0.05 27.68 -17.65
C LYS A 101 -1.26 28.32 -18.28
N PHE A 102 -2.36 28.35 -17.53
CA PHE A 102 -3.57 29.06 -17.89
C PHE A 102 -3.56 30.44 -17.26
N SER A 103 -3.95 31.43 -18.05
CA SER A 103 -3.98 32.83 -17.62
C SER A 103 -5.35 33.23 -17.06
N THR A 104 -6.40 32.47 -17.39
CA THR A 104 -7.79 32.75 -17.03
C THR A 104 -8.55 31.47 -16.71
N ASP A 105 -9.60 31.59 -15.89
CA ASP A 105 -10.46 30.46 -15.53
C ASP A 105 -11.26 29.93 -16.72
N GLU A 106 -11.54 30.79 -17.70
CA GLU A 106 -12.20 30.41 -18.96
C GLU A 106 -11.32 29.47 -19.79
N GLU A 107 -10.01 29.72 -19.81
CA GLU A 107 -9.02 28.88 -20.50
C GLU A 107 -8.91 27.50 -19.83
N VAL A 108 -8.90 27.48 -18.50
CA VAL A 108 -8.93 26.23 -17.71
C VAL A 108 -10.20 25.44 -18.02
N LYS A 109 -11.37 26.09 -17.97
CA LYS A 109 -12.66 25.43 -18.25
C LYS A 109 -12.71 24.88 -19.67
N GLY A 110 -12.24 25.63 -20.66
CA GLY A 110 -12.21 25.21 -22.05
C GLY A 110 -11.36 23.96 -22.28
N GLU A 111 -10.17 23.89 -21.67
CA GLU A 111 -9.29 22.72 -21.79
C GLU A 111 -9.83 21.51 -21.04
N VAL A 112 -10.44 21.70 -19.86
CA VAL A 112 -11.10 20.61 -19.13
C VAL A 112 -12.30 20.08 -19.91
N GLU A 113 -13.12 20.96 -20.50
CA GLU A 113 -14.22 20.54 -21.38
C GLU A 113 -13.74 19.79 -22.62
N LYS A 114 -12.64 20.24 -23.23
CA LYS A 114 -12.05 19.58 -24.39
C LYS A 114 -11.52 18.20 -24.03
N TRP A 115 -10.80 18.08 -22.91
CA TRP A 115 -10.31 16.81 -22.39
C TRP A 115 -11.46 15.86 -22.08
N THR A 116 -12.48 16.31 -21.35
CA THR A 116 -13.64 15.47 -21.00
C THR A 116 -14.43 15.00 -22.22
N LYS A 117 -14.58 15.83 -23.26
CA LYS A 117 -15.24 15.44 -24.53
C LYS A 117 -14.44 14.40 -25.34
N GLY A 118 -13.13 14.30 -25.11
CA GLY A 118 -12.26 13.30 -25.73
C GLY A 118 -12.31 11.92 -25.07
N LEU A 119 -12.94 11.80 -23.90
CA LEU A 119 -13.01 10.54 -23.16
C LEU A 119 -14.06 9.60 -23.78
N ALA A 120 -13.77 8.31 -23.75
CA ALA A 120 -14.74 7.29 -24.14
C ALA A 120 -15.97 7.33 -23.23
N GLY A 121 -17.17 7.07 -23.77
CA GLY A 121 -18.42 7.18 -23.01
C GLY A 121 -18.50 6.27 -21.78
N ASN A 122 -17.75 5.17 -21.77
CA ASN A 122 -17.60 4.24 -20.66
C ASN A 122 -16.53 4.66 -19.63
N TYR A 123 -15.72 5.69 -19.89
CA TYR A 123 -14.57 6.06 -19.04
C TYR A 123 -14.94 6.26 -17.57
N PHE A 124 -15.97 7.07 -17.31
CA PHE A 124 -16.44 7.31 -15.94
C PHE A 124 -17.14 6.08 -15.36
N GLU A 125 -17.83 5.31 -16.18
CA GLU A 125 -18.50 4.08 -15.74
C GLU A 125 -17.49 3.03 -15.27
N GLU A 126 -16.40 2.83 -16.02
CA GLU A 126 -15.30 1.95 -15.64
C GLU A 126 -14.58 2.43 -14.39
N GLY A 127 -14.34 3.75 -14.28
CA GLY A 127 -13.79 4.36 -13.07
C GLY A 127 -14.67 4.14 -11.84
N ILE A 128 -15.98 4.34 -11.97
CA ILE A 128 -16.95 4.14 -10.88
C ILE A 128 -17.06 2.66 -10.51
N LYS A 129 -17.06 1.75 -11.49
CA LYS A 129 -17.05 0.30 -11.25
C LYS A 129 -15.81 -0.13 -10.46
N LYS A 130 -14.62 0.38 -10.80
CA LYS A 130 -13.38 0.15 -10.04
C LYS A 130 -13.49 0.68 -8.61
N LEU A 131 -14.15 1.82 -8.41
CA LEU A 131 -14.37 2.38 -7.08
C LEU A 131 -15.31 1.52 -6.23
N ILE A 132 -16.43 1.06 -6.81
CA ILE A 132 -17.34 0.13 -6.14
C ILE A 132 -16.60 -1.15 -5.75
N HIS A 133 -15.82 -1.73 -6.67
CA HIS A 133 -15.02 -2.92 -6.40
C HIS A 133 -14.08 -2.72 -5.20
N ARG A 134 -13.35 -1.60 -5.15
CA ARG A 134 -12.46 -1.27 -4.03
C ARG A 134 -13.21 -1.15 -2.69
N PHE A 135 -14.38 -0.52 -2.68
CA PHE A 135 -15.20 -0.42 -1.48
C PHE A 135 -15.74 -1.77 -1.02
N THR A 136 -16.22 -2.60 -1.94
CA THR A 136 -16.66 -3.98 -1.65
C THR A 136 -15.51 -4.79 -1.05
N THR A 137 -14.32 -4.75 -1.67
CA THR A 137 -13.13 -5.44 -1.17
C THR A 137 -12.71 -4.98 0.23
N CYS A 138 -12.80 -3.68 0.52
CA CYS A 138 -12.50 -3.13 1.85
C CYS A 138 -13.48 -3.64 2.92
N ILE A 139 -14.78 -3.71 2.60
CA ILE A 139 -15.82 -4.20 3.50
C ILE A 139 -15.62 -5.70 3.78
N GLU A 140 -15.39 -6.49 2.74
CA GLU A 140 -15.15 -7.94 2.85
C GLU A 140 -13.87 -8.27 3.63
N ARG A 141 -12.89 -7.36 3.62
CA ARG A 141 -11.64 -7.48 4.40
C ARG A 141 -11.70 -6.73 5.74
N ASN A 142 -12.89 -6.44 6.25
CA ASN A 142 -13.13 -5.81 7.55
C ASN A 142 -12.37 -4.48 7.75
N GLY A 143 -12.30 -3.67 6.70
CA GLY A 143 -11.61 -2.37 6.68
C GLY A 143 -10.17 -2.41 6.19
N ASP A 144 -9.66 -3.58 5.75
CA ASP A 144 -8.32 -3.67 5.16
C ASP A 144 -8.36 -3.31 3.67
N TYR A 145 -7.62 -2.26 3.30
CA TYR A 145 -7.71 -1.57 2.00
C TYR A 145 -6.78 -2.15 0.93
N VAL A 146 -6.03 -3.20 1.26
CA VAL A 146 -4.99 -3.73 0.38
C VAL A 146 -5.61 -4.81 -0.50
N GLU A 147 -5.66 -4.61 -1.82
CA GLU A 147 -5.92 -5.68 -2.81
C GLU A 147 -4.69 -6.62 -2.86
N LYS A 148 -4.92 -7.95 -2.92
CA LYS A 148 -3.86 -8.97 -2.88
C LYS A 148 -3.49 -9.41 -4.28
#